data_AF-A0AAW0MHE0-F1
#
_entry.id   AF-A0AAW0MHE0-F1
#
_cell.length_a   1.000
_cell.length_b   1.000
_cell.length_c   1.000
_cell.angle_alpha   90.00
_cell.angle_beta   90.00
_cell.angle_gamma   90.00
#
_symmetry.space_group_name_H-M   'P 1'
#
loop_
_entity.id
_entity.type
_entity.pdbx_description
1 polymer ?
#
loop_
_entity_poly.entity_id
_entity_poly.type
_entity_poly.pdbx_seq_one_letter_code
_entity_poly.pdbx_strand_id
1 'polypeptide(L)'
;MVGHGGSSFTQKLQCFPLRVSDKTSALELWDSMGFGDLSGPNLQQLLGVVKGHAPEGYMFQAEEALSSDTEGYIKRPGLREQMHCVAFVLDAYKVSSGSYSKGISVFLQQLRRYISDLGIHQVVLLTHIDKICHDTKKDTSEVYKSSAIRETMFKAAELAGMSPSSVLPVRNYWCELELELSADVLLLRALELLLQYTDMFYREQHRDKPKSIIT
;
A
#
# COMPACT_ATOMS: atom_id res chain seq x y z
N MET A 1 -4.88 10.80 -5.47
CA MET A 1 -6.04 11.68 -5.21
C MET A 1 -6.68 11.20 -3.91
N VAL A 2 -6.92 12.07 -2.93
CA VAL A 2 -7.57 11.67 -1.67
C VAL A 2 -9.05 12.03 -1.78
N GLY A 3 -9.93 11.02 -1.80
CA GLY A 3 -11.38 11.20 -1.95
C GLY A 3 -12.14 10.73 -0.71
N HIS A 4 -13.22 11.41 -0.36
CA HIS A 4 -14.18 10.97 0.65
C HIS A 4 -15.48 10.53 -0.04
N GLY A 5 -15.86 9.27 0.10
CA GLY A 5 -17.05 8.70 -0.52
C GLY A 5 -17.47 7.38 0.13
N GLY A 6 -18.72 6.97 -0.11
CA GLY A 6 -19.27 5.69 0.37
C GLY A 6 -18.70 4.46 -0.36
N SER A 7 -18.09 4.68 -1.53
CA SER A 7 -17.38 3.68 -2.33
C SER A 7 -16.00 4.22 -2.75
N SER A 8 -15.12 3.33 -3.22
CA SER A 8 -13.79 3.73 -3.69
C SER A 8 -13.88 4.63 -4.93
N PHE A 9 -13.08 5.69 -4.98
CA PHE A 9 -12.97 6.53 -6.18
C PHE A 9 -12.18 5.81 -7.29
N THR A 10 -11.08 5.16 -6.92
CA THR A 10 -10.29 4.35 -7.85
C THR A 10 -11.04 3.06 -8.14
N GLN A 11 -11.38 2.83 -9.41
CA GLN A 11 -12.07 1.62 -9.88
C GLN A 11 -11.20 0.79 -10.84
N LYS A 12 -10.10 1.39 -11.32
CA LYS A 12 -9.14 0.79 -12.25
C LYS A 12 -7.79 0.65 -11.57
N LEU A 13 -7.05 -0.40 -11.90
CA LEU A 13 -5.64 -0.49 -11.57
C LEU A 13 -4.87 0.56 -12.39
N GLN A 14 -4.12 1.45 -11.73
CA GLN A 14 -3.40 2.55 -12.38
C GLN A 14 -1.92 2.53 -12.05
N CYS A 15 -1.07 2.72 -13.06
CA CYS A 15 0.37 2.86 -12.89
C CYS A 15 0.78 4.35 -12.88
N PHE A 16 1.66 4.70 -11.95
CA PHE A 16 2.26 6.01 -11.81
C PHE A 16 3.79 5.88 -11.83
N PRO A 17 4.41 5.98 -13.01
CA PRO A 17 5.87 5.94 -13.13
C PRO A 17 6.50 7.17 -12.46
N LEU A 18 7.46 6.93 -11.58
CA LEU A 18 8.24 8.03 -10.99
C LEU A 18 9.26 8.55 -12.01
N ARG A 19 9.40 9.87 -12.11
CA ARG A 19 10.33 10.53 -13.05
C ARG A 19 11.50 11.14 -12.29
N VAL A 20 12.71 10.95 -12.80
CA VAL A 20 13.94 11.57 -12.30
C VAL A 20 14.55 12.36 -13.45
N SER A 21 14.59 13.69 -13.33
CA SER A 21 15.20 14.60 -14.32
C SER A 21 14.79 14.28 -15.77
N ASP A 22 13.48 14.27 -16.01
CA ASP A 22 12.83 13.98 -17.32
C ASP A 22 13.05 12.58 -17.90
N LYS A 23 13.68 11.66 -17.14
CA LYS A 23 13.76 10.23 -17.47
C LYS A 23 12.80 9.44 -16.59
N THR A 24 12.15 8.43 -17.16
CA THR A 24 11.38 7.47 -16.37
C THR A 24 12.34 6.68 -15.48
N SER A 25 12.08 6.73 -14.17
CA SER A 25 12.71 5.82 -13.22
C SER A 25 12.26 4.38 -13.49
N ALA A 26 13.02 3.41 -13.01
CA ALA A 26 12.59 2.00 -12.98
C ALA A 26 11.50 1.72 -11.93
N LEU A 27 11.08 2.76 -11.19
CA LEU A 27 10.11 2.65 -10.11
C LEU A 27 8.73 3.13 -10.55
N GLU A 28 7.75 2.27 -10.30
CA GLU A 28 6.35 2.48 -10.62
C GLU A 28 5.52 2.32 -9.33
N LEU A 29 4.63 3.27 -9.08
CA LEU A 29 3.63 3.14 -8.03
C LEU A 29 2.32 2.68 -8.66
N TRP A 30 1.72 1.64 -8.08
CA TRP A 30 0.47 1.07 -8.58
C TRP A 30 -0.65 1.35 -7.58
N ASP A 31 -1.70 2.05 -8.03
CA ASP A 31 -2.90 2.33 -7.23
C ASP A 31 -4.01 1.34 -7.59
N SER A 32 -4.68 0.80 -6.58
CA SER A 32 -5.77 -0.17 -6.73
C SER A 32 -7.07 0.37 -6.16
N MET A 33 -8.19 -0.26 -6.52
CA MET A 33 -9.45 0.00 -5.83
C MET A 33 -9.31 -0.26 -4.32
N GLY A 34 -9.83 0.67 -3.52
CA GLY A 34 -9.89 0.52 -2.07
C GLY A 34 -10.96 -0.50 -1.66
N PHE A 35 -10.70 -1.25 -0.60
CA PHE A 35 -11.66 -2.18 0.00
C PHE A 35 -12.36 -1.52 1.20
N GLY A 36 -13.67 -1.74 1.32
CA GLY A 36 -14.51 -1.28 2.43
C GLY A 36 -15.60 -2.29 2.76
N ASP A 37 -16.43 -2.00 3.75
CA ASP A 37 -17.43 -2.95 4.28
C ASP A 37 -18.50 -3.35 3.27
N LEU A 38 -18.77 -2.50 2.28
CA LEU A 38 -19.88 -2.67 1.32
C LEU A 38 -19.41 -3.01 -0.10
N SER A 39 -18.14 -2.80 -0.41
CA SER A 39 -17.60 -2.99 -1.76
C SER A 39 -16.07 -3.03 -1.75
N GLY A 40 -15.49 -3.68 -2.74
CA GLY A 40 -14.04 -3.74 -2.91
C GLY A 40 -13.62 -4.92 -3.76
N PRO A 41 -12.34 -4.95 -4.13
CA PRO A 41 -11.77 -6.10 -4.82
C PRO A 41 -11.77 -7.33 -3.89
N ASN A 42 -12.05 -8.49 -4.46
CA ASN A 42 -11.92 -9.74 -3.72
C ASN A 42 -10.44 -10.14 -3.59
N LEU A 43 -10.17 -11.12 -2.71
CA LEU A 43 -8.82 -11.54 -2.39
C LEU A 43 -8.07 -12.05 -3.64
N GLN A 44 -8.75 -12.81 -4.52
CA GLN A 44 -8.11 -13.38 -5.72
C GLN A 44 -7.71 -12.31 -6.72
N GLN A 45 -8.52 -11.26 -6.88
CA GLN A 45 -8.18 -10.12 -7.74
C GLN A 45 -6.92 -9.42 -7.24
N LEU A 46 -6.84 -9.08 -5.95
CA LEU A 46 -5.65 -8.43 -5.37
C LEU A 46 -4.41 -9.34 -5.45
N LEU A 47 -4.55 -10.64 -5.20
CA LEU A 47 -3.44 -11.57 -5.37
C LEU A 47 -2.98 -11.67 -6.82
N GLY A 48 -3.91 -11.60 -7.77
CA GLY A 48 -3.62 -11.53 -9.19
C GLY A 48 -2.82 -10.27 -9.55
N VAL A 49 -3.19 -9.12 -9.00
CA VAL A 49 -2.45 -7.85 -9.13
C VAL A 49 -1.05 -7.99 -8.53
N VAL A 50 -0.91 -8.48 -7.29
CA VAL A 50 0.38 -8.64 -6.61
C VAL A 50 1.32 -9.55 -7.41
N LYS A 51 0.79 -10.62 -7.99
CA LYS A 51 1.54 -11.56 -8.84
C LYS A 51 1.80 -11.03 -10.25
N GLY A 52 1.29 -9.86 -10.62
CA GLY A 52 1.51 -9.24 -11.93
C GLY A 52 0.65 -9.78 -13.07
N HIS A 53 -0.44 -10.48 -12.76
CA HIS A 53 -1.34 -11.03 -13.79
C HIS A 53 -2.30 -9.98 -14.37
N ALA A 54 -2.61 -8.93 -13.61
CA ALA A 54 -3.54 -7.90 -14.02
C ALA A 54 -2.80 -6.80 -14.83
N PRO A 55 -3.30 -6.40 -16.01
CA PRO A 55 -2.73 -5.30 -16.77
C PRO A 55 -3.10 -3.93 -16.20
N GLU A 56 -2.34 -2.89 -16.60
CA GLU A 56 -2.75 -1.51 -16.39
C GLU A 56 -4.15 -1.24 -16.96
N GLY A 57 -4.99 -0.55 -16.19
CA GLY A 57 -6.38 -0.27 -16.56
C GLY A 57 -7.38 -1.38 -16.19
N TYR A 58 -6.93 -2.49 -15.59
CA TYR A 58 -7.81 -3.55 -15.10
C TYR A 58 -8.94 -2.99 -14.22
N MET A 59 -10.18 -3.33 -14.56
CA MET A 59 -11.38 -2.94 -13.82
C MET A 59 -11.63 -3.91 -12.66
N PHE A 60 -11.75 -3.39 -11.44
CA PHE A 60 -12.20 -4.21 -10.32
C PHE A 60 -13.72 -4.36 -10.36
N GLN A 61 -14.19 -5.60 -10.52
CA GLN A 61 -15.62 -5.93 -10.50
C GLN A 61 -15.87 -6.94 -9.38
N ALA A 62 -16.91 -6.74 -8.57
CA ALA A 62 -17.12 -7.55 -7.38
C ALA A 62 -17.44 -9.01 -7.72
N GLU A 63 -18.15 -9.23 -8.83
CA GLU A 63 -18.67 -10.52 -9.28
C GLU A 63 -17.72 -11.28 -10.21
N GLU A 64 -16.72 -10.62 -10.80
CA GLU A 64 -15.81 -11.22 -11.78
C GLU A 64 -14.41 -11.44 -11.19
N ALA A 65 -13.94 -12.68 -11.22
CA ALA A 65 -12.56 -13.01 -10.86
C ALA A 65 -11.60 -12.63 -11.99
N LEU A 66 -10.39 -12.19 -11.63
CA LEU A 66 -9.31 -12.06 -12.60
C LEU A 66 -9.02 -13.43 -13.20
N SER A 67 -9.14 -13.56 -14.52
CA SER A 67 -9.00 -14.83 -15.23
C SER A 67 -8.18 -14.68 -16.51
N SER A 68 -7.84 -15.80 -17.15
CA SER A 68 -7.16 -15.79 -18.45
C SER A 68 -7.97 -15.14 -19.57
N ASP A 69 -9.27 -14.97 -19.37
CA ASP A 69 -10.17 -14.35 -20.34
C ASP A 69 -10.26 -12.83 -20.14
N THR A 70 -9.71 -12.31 -19.05
CA THR A 70 -9.58 -10.86 -18.84
C THR A 70 -8.70 -10.27 -19.94
N GLU A 71 -9.19 -9.22 -20.59
CA GLU A 71 -8.43 -8.52 -21.64
C GLU A 71 -7.07 -8.04 -21.10
N GLY A 72 -6.00 -8.37 -21.82
CA GLY A 72 -4.62 -8.03 -21.43
C GLY A 72 -4.05 -8.88 -20.29
N TYR A 73 -4.72 -9.95 -19.85
CA TYR A 73 -4.22 -10.83 -18.79
C TYR A 73 -2.82 -11.38 -19.09
N ILE A 74 -1.92 -11.22 -18.12
CA ILE A 74 -0.53 -11.65 -18.24
C ILE A 74 -0.43 -13.08 -17.71
N LYS A 75 -0.40 -14.06 -18.61
CA LYS A 75 -0.41 -15.49 -18.24
C LYS A 75 0.83 -15.95 -17.46
N ARG A 76 1.98 -15.37 -17.76
CA ARG A 76 3.27 -15.71 -17.15
C ARG A 76 4.02 -14.42 -16.81
N PRO A 77 3.66 -13.75 -15.71
CA PRO A 77 4.26 -12.48 -15.32
C PRO A 77 5.73 -12.67 -15.00
N GLY A 78 6.58 -11.81 -15.55
CA GLY A 78 7.99 -11.72 -15.19
C GLY A 78 8.18 -10.91 -13.92
N LEU A 79 9.43 -10.68 -13.56
CA LEU A 79 9.77 -9.86 -12.40
C LEU A 79 9.28 -8.41 -12.53
N ARG A 80 9.21 -7.89 -13.76
CA ARG A 80 8.76 -6.51 -14.03
C ARG A 80 7.28 -6.32 -13.70
N GLU A 81 6.45 -7.31 -14.00
CA GLU A 81 5.01 -7.22 -13.84
C GLU A 81 4.57 -7.47 -12.38
N GLN A 82 5.41 -8.12 -11.58
CA GLN A 82 5.13 -8.44 -10.17
C GLN A 82 5.32 -7.24 -9.25
N MET A 83 4.52 -7.16 -8.18
CA MET A 83 4.71 -6.16 -7.13
C MET A 83 5.90 -6.54 -6.25
N HIS A 84 6.78 -5.59 -5.98
CA HIS A 84 7.99 -5.82 -5.16
C HIS A 84 7.81 -5.41 -3.69
N CYS A 85 6.85 -4.53 -3.42
CA CYS A 85 6.46 -4.09 -2.09
C CYS A 85 4.97 -3.71 -2.11
N VAL A 86 4.27 -3.93 -0.99
CA VAL A 86 2.84 -3.55 -0.84
C VAL A 86 2.65 -2.62 0.35
N ALA A 87 1.93 -1.52 0.12
CA ALA A 87 1.55 -0.58 1.17
C ALA A 87 0.04 -0.67 1.44
N PHE A 88 -0.35 -1.02 2.67
CA PHE A 88 -1.73 -0.92 3.11
C PHE A 88 -2.01 0.51 3.61
N VAL A 89 -2.94 1.20 2.97
CA VAL A 89 -3.30 2.58 3.34
C VAL A 89 -4.50 2.56 4.27
N LEU A 90 -4.31 2.96 5.53
CA LEU A 90 -5.36 3.01 6.54
C LEU A 90 -5.61 4.45 7.01
N ASP A 91 -6.86 4.77 7.31
CA ASP A 91 -7.25 6.06 7.87
C ASP A 91 -7.15 6.01 9.39
N ALA A 92 -6.28 6.85 9.98
CA ALA A 92 -6.05 6.87 11.41
C ALA A 92 -7.33 7.09 12.21
N TYR A 93 -8.19 8.00 11.78
CA TYR A 93 -9.44 8.29 12.48
C TYR A 93 -10.34 7.06 12.50
N LYS A 94 -10.50 6.37 11.36
CA LYS A 94 -11.28 5.12 11.28
C LYS A 94 -10.68 3.99 12.14
N VAL A 95 -9.35 3.90 12.21
CA VAL A 95 -8.67 2.95 13.11
C VAL A 95 -8.96 3.30 14.57
N SER A 96 -8.83 4.58 14.95
CA SER A 96 -8.95 4.99 16.35
C SER A 96 -10.38 4.82 16.88
N SER A 97 -11.39 5.13 16.03
CA SER A 97 -12.82 5.00 16.32
C SER A 97 -13.34 3.56 16.23
N GLY A 98 -12.52 2.60 15.78
CA GLY A 98 -12.94 1.22 15.56
C GLY A 98 -13.98 1.09 14.43
N SER A 99 -13.96 1.97 13.44
CA SER A 99 -14.92 1.98 12.33
C SER A 99 -14.68 0.88 11.29
N TYR A 100 -13.52 0.22 11.31
CA TYR A 100 -13.26 -0.93 10.46
C TYR A 100 -13.98 -2.17 11.01
N SER A 101 -14.77 -2.85 10.17
CA SER A 101 -15.41 -4.10 10.59
C SER A 101 -14.38 -5.22 10.80
N LYS A 102 -14.82 -6.24 11.55
CA LYS A 102 -14.08 -7.50 11.69
C LYS A 102 -13.79 -8.17 10.34
N GLY A 103 -14.68 -8.00 9.36
CA GLY A 103 -14.50 -8.53 8.01
C GLY A 103 -13.27 -7.94 7.32
N ILE A 104 -13.07 -6.62 7.43
CA ILE A 104 -11.89 -5.94 6.87
C ILE A 104 -10.60 -6.44 7.54
N SER A 105 -10.59 -6.61 8.86
CA SER A 105 -9.42 -7.13 9.56
C SER A 105 -9.05 -8.55 9.11
N VAL A 106 -10.04 -9.44 8.99
CA VAL A 106 -9.81 -10.81 8.49
C VAL A 106 -9.27 -10.78 7.05
N PHE A 107 -9.84 -9.94 6.18
CA PHE A 107 -9.40 -9.79 4.81
C PHE A 107 -7.95 -9.30 4.72
N LEU A 108 -7.62 -8.22 5.44
CA LEU A 108 -6.26 -7.67 5.52
C LEU A 108 -5.25 -8.71 5.98
N GLN A 109 -5.55 -9.44 7.06
CA GLN A 109 -4.64 -10.45 7.60
C GLN A 109 -4.46 -11.63 6.64
N GLN A 110 -5.51 -12.04 5.92
CA GLN A 110 -5.41 -13.08 4.88
C GLN A 110 -4.51 -12.61 3.74
N LEU A 111 -4.79 -11.44 3.17
CA LEU A 111 -3.98 -10.84 2.10
C LEU A 111 -2.52 -10.69 2.53
N ARG A 112 -2.29 -10.19 3.75
CA ARG A 112 -0.95 -10.02 4.32
C ARG A 112 -0.18 -11.33 4.40
N ARG A 113 -0.82 -12.42 4.83
CA ARG A 113 -0.19 -13.75 4.89
C ARG A 113 0.24 -14.23 3.51
N TYR A 114 -0.64 -14.14 2.52
CA TYR A 114 -0.30 -14.52 1.14
C TYR A 114 0.85 -13.69 0.58
N ILE A 115 0.86 -12.37 0.79
CA ILE A 115 1.96 -11.51 0.33
C ILE A 115 3.27 -11.90 1.04
N SER A 116 3.22 -12.23 2.34
CA SER A 116 4.38 -12.76 3.07
C SER A 116 4.88 -14.09 2.51
N ASP A 117 3.99 -15.00 2.12
CA ASP A 117 4.35 -16.29 1.50
C ASP A 117 5.03 -16.11 0.13
N LEU A 118 4.76 -14.99 -0.56
CA LEU A 118 5.44 -14.59 -1.79
C LEU A 118 6.81 -13.93 -1.53
N GLY A 119 7.21 -13.76 -0.27
CA GLY A 119 8.45 -13.06 0.11
C GLY A 119 8.37 -11.54 -0.09
N ILE A 120 7.19 -10.97 -0.34
CA ILE A 120 7.02 -9.55 -0.62
C ILE A 120 6.91 -8.77 0.70
N HIS A 121 7.70 -7.72 0.81
CA HIS A 121 7.69 -6.81 1.96
C HIS A 121 6.45 -5.92 1.97
N GLN A 122 5.98 -5.62 3.18
CA GLN A 122 4.71 -4.92 3.41
C GLN A 122 4.86 -3.84 4.47
N VAL A 123 4.14 -2.73 4.28
CA VAL A 123 4.01 -1.65 5.28
C VAL A 123 2.56 -1.23 5.43
N VAL A 124 2.25 -0.55 6.53
CA VAL A 124 1.00 0.17 6.72
C VAL A 124 1.29 1.66 6.67
N LEU A 125 0.66 2.38 5.75
CA LEU A 125 0.63 3.85 5.76
C LEU A 125 -0.59 4.30 6.55
N LEU A 126 -0.35 4.85 7.74
CA LEU A 126 -1.39 5.37 8.61
C LEU A 126 -1.61 6.86 8.29
N THR A 127 -2.64 7.13 7.49
CA THR A 127 -2.97 8.46 6.95
C THR A 127 -3.85 9.28 7.89
N HIS A 128 -3.98 10.58 7.63
CA HIS A 128 -4.87 11.49 8.38
C HIS A 128 -4.58 11.56 9.90
N ILE A 129 -3.31 11.46 10.27
CA ILE A 129 -2.85 11.53 11.66
C ILE A 129 -3.13 12.88 12.33
N ASP A 130 -3.31 13.93 11.54
CA ASP A 130 -3.74 15.28 11.96
C ASP A 130 -5.18 15.29 12.52
N LYS A 131 -5.99 14.26 12.25
CA LYS A 131 -7.34 14.13 12.79
C LYS A 131 -7.39 13.46 14.17
N ILE A 132 -6.29 12.87 14.64
CA ILE A 132 -6.28 12.08 15.88
C ILE A 132 -6.10 12.95 17.11
N CYS A 133 -5.10 13.83 17.12
CA CYS A 133 -4.90 14.75 18.22
C CYS A 133 -4.57 16.15 17.74
N HIS A 134 -4.95 17.12 18.56
CA HIS A 134 -4.75 18.53 18.25
C HIS A 134 -3.26 18.92 18.19
N ASP A 135 -2.41 18.24 18.94
CA ASP A 135 -0.97 18.51 18.95
C ASP A 135 -0.32 18.11 17.62
N THR A 136 -0.68 16.95 17.03
CA THR A 136 -0.16 16.56 15.70
C THR A 136 -0.76 17.37 14.56
N LYS A 137 -1.98 17.89 14.76
CA LYS A 137 -2.58 18.88 13.85
C LYS A 137 -1.80 20.20 13.85
N LYS A 138 -1.32 20.63 15.01
CA LYS A 138 -0.54 21.86 15.17
C LYS A 138 0.90 21.69 14.71
N ASP A 139 1.52 20.57 15.10
CA ASP A 139 2.90 20.25 14.80
C ASP A 139 3.04 18.76 14.48
N THR A 140 3.15 18.47 13.18
CA THR A 140 3.33 17.11 12.68
C THR A 140 4.70 16.51 13.04
N SER A 141 5.66 17.28 13.55
CA SER A 141 6.93 16.73 14.03
C SER A 141 6.78 15.95 15.35
N GLU A 142 5.73 16.19 16.13
CA GLU A 142 5.48 15.55 17.42
C GLU A 142 4.73 14.20 17.30
N VAL A 143 4.52 13.71 16.08
CA VAL A 143 3.73 12.50 15.77
C VAL A 143 4.18 11.28 16.56
N TYR A 144 5.48 11.03 16.70
CA TYR A 144 5.99 9.88 17.44
C TYR A 144 6.01 10.06 18.97
N LYS A 145 5.79 11.28 19.47
CA LYS A 145 5.70 11.59 20.90
C LYS A 145 4.26 11.53 21.40
N SER A 146 3.28 11.69 20.51
CA SER A 146 1.86 11.60 20.83
C SER A 146 1.45 10.19 21.24
N SER A 147 0.95 10.05 22.48
CA SER A 147 0.41 8.78 22.98
C SER A 147 -0.80 8.30 22.16
N ALA A 148 -1.67 9.23 21.76
CA ALA A 148 -2.86 8.93 20.95
C ALA A 148 -2.49 8.37 19.56
N ILE A 149 -1.47 8.93 18.91
CA ILE A 149 -0.96 8.37 17.65
C ILE A 149 -0.36 6.99 17.89
N ARG A 150 0.47 6.84 18.91
CA ARG A 150 1.11 5.56 19.23
C ARG A 150 0.08 4.46 19.46
N GLU A 151 -0.98 4.73 20.23
CA GLU A 151 -2.10 3.79 20.42
C GLU A 151 -2.82 3.47 19.11
N THR A 152 -3.03 4.46 18.25
CA THR A 152 -3.64 4.27 16.93
C THR A 152 -2.75 3.41 16.03
N MET A 153 -1.43 3.57 16.10
CA MET A 153 -0.47 2.71 15.39
C MET A 153 -0.54 1.25 15.87
N PHE A 154 -0.66 1.02 17.18
CA PHE A 154 -0.86 -0.33 17.72
C PHE A 154 -2.16 -0.97 17.20
N LYS A 155 -3.26 -0.22 17.22
CA LYS A 155 -4.55 -0.68 16.67
C LYS A 155 -4.46 -0.97 15.17
N ALA A 156 -3.77 -0.13 14.39
CA ALA A 156 -3.56 -0.35 12.96
C ALA A 156 -2.73 -1.62 12.69
N ALA A 157 -1.68 -1.83 13.49
CA ALA A 157 -0.84 -3.03 13.42
C ALA A 157 -1.65 -4.29 13.72
N GLU A 158 -2.48 -4.27 14.77
CA GLU A 158 -3.39 -5.38 15.11
C GLU A 158 -4.40 -5.65 13.99
N LEU A 159 -5.02 -4.59 13.46
CA LEU A 159 -5.99 -4.68 12.36
C LEU A 159 -5.39 -5.41 11.14
N ALA A 160 -4.16 -5.05 10.78
CA ALA A 160 -3.43 -5.64 9.65
C ALA A 160 -2.71 -6.97 9.97
N GLY A 161 -2.61 -7.35 11.25
CA GLY A 161 -1.80 -8.49 11.69
C GLY A 161 -0.30 -8.31 11.44
N MET A 162 0.21 -7.11 11.65
CA MET A 162 1.59 -6.70 11.41
C MET A 162 2.25 -6.18 12.68
N SER A 163 3.58 -6.00 12.63
CA SER A 163 4.30 -5.33 13.71
C SER A 163 3.99 -3.83 13.74
N PRO A 164 3.86 -3.19 14.91
CA PRO A 164 3.79 -1.74 15.02
C PRO A 164 4.95 -1.01 14.35
N SER A 165 6.13 -1.64 14.26
CA SER A 165 7.30 -1.10 13.55
C SER A 165 7.11 -0.97 12.03
N SER A 166 6.12 -1.66 11.47
CA SER A 166 5.76 -1.59 10.04
C SER A 166 4.66 -0.57 9.76
N VAL A 167 4.18 0.14 10.79
CA VAL A 167 3.17 1.20 10.66
C VAL A 167 3.88 2.55 10.58
N LEU A 168 3.68 3.25 9.46
CA LEU A 168 4.28 4.53 9.16
C LEU A 168 3.18 5.61 9.21
N PRO A 169 3.17 6.47 10.24
CA PRO A 169 2.27 7.61 10.27
C PRO A 169 2.66 8.63 9.19
N VAL A 170 1.69 9.03 8.38
CA VAL A 170 1.87 10.05 7.34
C VAL A 170 0.73 11.07 7.43
N ARG A 171 1.07 12.34 7.16
CA ARG A 171 0.08 13.39 7.02
C ARG A 171 -0.23 13.58 5.53
N ASN A 172 -1.52 13.67 5.22
CA ASN A 172 -1.99 13.85 3.86
C ASN A 172 -2.11 15.35 3.58
N TYR A 173 -1.70 15.77 2.39
CA TYR A 173 -2.09 17.07 1.85
C TYR A 173 -3.49 16.96 1.26
N TRP A 174 -4.43 17.74 1.77
CA TRP A 174 -5.82 17.69 1.31
C TRP A 174 -6.50 19.06 1.21
N CYS A 175 -6.07 20.05 1.98
CA CYS A 175 -6.56 21.42 1.89
C CYS A 175 -5.44 22.47 1.81
N GLU A 176 -4.21 22.07 2.11
CA GLU A 176 -3.04 22.92 2.08
C GLU A 176 -2.58 23.16 0.64
N LEU A 177 -2.23 24.42 0.35
CA LEU A 177 -1.67 24.83 -0.94
C LEU A 177 -0.14 24.79 -0.95
N GLU A 178 0.48 24.90 0.23
CA GLU A 178 1.92 24.94 0.43
C GLU A 178 2.41 23.66 1.11
N LEU A 179 3.66 23.31 0.81
CA LEU A 179 4.33 22.17 1.44
C LEU A 179 4.68 22.50 2.89
N GLU A 180 4.63 21.46 3.73
CA GLU A 180 4.96 21.54 5.16
C GLU A 180 6.09 20.55 5.45
N LEU A 181 7.24 21.05 5.89
CA LEU A 181 8.47 20.27 6.06
C LEU A 181 8.28 19.02 6.92
N SER A 182 7.53 19.12 8.02
CA SER A 182 7.27 18.00 8.94
C SER A 182 6.49 16.86 8.26
N ALA A 183 5.48 17.21 7.46
CA ALA A 183 4.69 16.25 6.69
C ALA A 183 5.53 15.64 5.54
N ASP A 184 6.32 16.46 4.85
CA ASP A 184 7.26 15.99 3.82
C ASP A 184 8.27 15.01 4.39
N VAL A 185 8.84 15.27 5.57
CA VAL A 185 9.77 14.36 6.24
C VAL A 185 9.11 12.99 6.47
N LEU A 186 7.86 12.95 6.95
CA LEU A 186 7.15 11.67 7.15
C LEU A 186 6.90 10.93 5.82
N LEU A 187 6.46 11.65 4.79
CA LEU A 187 6.21 11.08 3.47
C LEU A 187 7.50 10.55 2.81
N LEU A 188 8.58 11.32 2.88
CA LEU A 188 9.89 10.94 2.33
C LEU A 188 10.49 9.75 3.08
N ARG A 189 10.31 9.66 4.40
CA ARG A 189 10.71 8.47 5.17
C ARG A 189 9.90 7.23 4.81
N ALA A 190 8.60 7.38 4.59
CA ALA A 190 7.77 6.29 4.12
C ALA A 190 8.20 5.81 2.72
N LEU A 191 8.47 6.74 1.81
CA LEU A 191 8.99 6.44 0.48
C LEU A 191 10.36 5.76 0.54
N GLU A 192 11.29 6.26 1.37
CA GLU A 192 12.60 5.66 1.58
C GLU A 192 12.50 4.19 2.01
N LEU A 193 11.59 3.86 2.93
CA LEU A 193 11.40 2.48 3.37
C LEU A 193 10.80 1.59 2.27
N LEU A 194 9.82 2.09 1.50
CA LEU A 194 9.27 1.38 0.35
C LEU A 194 10.34 1.09 -0.70
N LEU A 195 11.22 2.05 -0.97
CA LEU A 195 12.36 1.88 -1.88
C LEU A 195 13.32 0.79 -1.40
N GLN A 196 13.68 0.83 -0.11
CA GLN A 196 14.56 -0.18 0.50
C GLN A 196 13.97 -1.58 0.37
N TYR A 197 12.68 -1.74 0.64
CA TYR A 197 11.99 -3.02 0.52
C TYR A 197 11.88 -3.53 -0.93
N THR A 198 11.61 -2.64 -1.88
CA THR A 198 11.66 -3.00 -3.31
C THR A 198 13.06 -3.46 -3.74
N ASP A 199 14.12 -2.77 -3.31
CA ASP A 199 15.50 -3.16 -3.60
C ASP A 199 15.88 -4.48 -2.92
N MET A 200 15.44 -4.72 -1.68
CA MET A 200 15.63 -6.00 -0.98
C MET A 200 15.00 -7.16 -1.75
N PHE A 201 13.73 -7.04 -2.12
CA PHE A 201 13.02 -8.05 -2.90
C PHE A 201 13.76 -8.33 -4.22
N TYR A 202 14.15 -7.29 -4.94
CA TYR A 202 14.87 -7.42 -6.20
C TYR A 202 16.20 -8.17 -6.03
N ARG A 203 16.98 -7.85 -4.99
CA ARG A 203 18.26 -8.52 -4.70
C ARG A 203 18.10 -10.00 -4.33
N GLU A 204 17.03 -10.36 -3.65
CA GLU A 204 16.72 -11.75 -3.30
C GLU A 204 16.40 -12.57 -4.56
N GLN A 205 15.55 -12.05 -5.45
CA GLN A 205 15.20 -12.70 -6.72
C GLN A 205 16.40 -12.91 -7.66
N HIS A 206 17.45 -12.09 -7.55
CA HIS A 206 18.69 -12.28 -8.31
C HIS A 206 19.66 -13.29 -7.69
N ARG A 207 19.61 -13.52 -6.37
CA ARG A 207 20.46 -14.54 -5.72
C ARG A 207 20.01 -15.97 -6.03
N ASP A 208 18.71 -16.18 -6.21
CA ASP A 208 18.13 -17.50 -6.47
C ASP A 208 18.22 -17.97 -7.93
N LYS A 209 18.81 -17.16 -8.82
CA LYS A 209 19.13 -17.64 -10.18
C LYS A 209 20.36 -18.56 -10.09
N PRO A 210 20.26 -19.84 -10.49
CA PRO A 210 21.44 -20.69 -10.57
C PRO A 210 22.43 -20.02 -11.53
N LYS A 211 23.68 -19.84 -11.07
CA LYS A 211 24.78 -19.46 -11.96
C LYS A 211 24.79 -20.49 -13.07
N SER A 212 24.46 -20.08 -14.29
CA SER A 212 24.62 -20.94 -15.46
C SER A 212 26.10 -21.31 -15.52
N ILE A 213 26.41 -22.55 -15.19
CA ILE A 213 27.73 -23.13 -15.40
C ILE A 213 27.88 -23.24 -16.91
N ILE A 214 28.55 -22.25 -17.51
CA ILE A 214 29.02 -22.34 -18.89
C ILE A 214 30.06 -23.47 -18.87
N THR A 215 29.70 -24.61 -19.44
CA THR A 215 30.62 -25.72 -19.74
C THR A 215 30.70 -25.87 -21.24
#